data_AF-A0A8H7FGC8-F1
#
_entry.id   AF-A0A8H7FGC8-F1
#
_cell.length_a   1.000
_cell.length_b   1.000
_cell.length_c   1.000
_cell.angle_alpha   90.00
_cell.angle_beta   90.00
_cell.angle_gamma   90.00
#
_symmetry.space_group_name_H-M   'P 1'
#
loop_
_entity.id
_entity.type
_entity.pdbx_description
1 polymer ?
#
loop_
_entity_poly.entity_id
_entity_poly.type
_entity_poly.pdbx_seq_one_letter_code
_entity_poly.pdbx_strand_id
1 'polypeptide(L)'
;MSTTPAEKPKSEETLAELEAKFTVGQYGVWRVLTTKSSQHVGAFWKATFAGLGLLRVFMVDIWQIGPALCLVVVCAQVWEGMQTSVVLYTSNRLLTAIEISLTKGEADVPLIVTATAAHIFCTVVSSLMRWYSDYIKPRLSQKVRNHFGQRLFRANLAQDLPTSQENSSRQQADPGDAWRALGDIISIATLCFSTLSQLGFIAHLLRADSAGPLFMACCLANPIFNIFTERSLWSKSYVLHANNEDYIRLLALKQLSEGTYRKDVIAGNLSTYILQEYAKAQQALGNANDDHAFSQFSRRDNPLWEVCCDLLDALPMVYYAANAIFSPRGFSLAAIAILQQTSYNLQHNFSRLLYDGKSFAETISLVKKIYESLEVENQILDGALPYPSADSKAEGMAIEVRDLTFEYSGSKSTKKALSNVSFAVKPGQLVVIVGTNGSGKSSLLKILNRLYTPTAGSVLVDGLPMSAYKLSDLREASADLSQDHSVYPLTIRENIGLGRPGEIGDFEEVRCAAQRGGALGFVEQFEDGFGTTLQPVYTAMSGGTVDKENQALSRKLLDKLEKRIEISGAHSS
;
A
#
# COMPACT_ATOMS: atom_id res chain seq x y z
N MET A 1 25.01 35.82 -33.62
CA MET A 1 23.96 35.10 -34.37
C MET A 1 24.43 33.66 -34.57
N SER A 2 24.07 32.77 -33.65
CA SER A 2 24.25 31.32 -33.79
C SER A 2 22.97 30.69 -33.27
N THR A 3 22.10 30.31 -34.20
CA THR A 3 20.82 29.65 -33.93
C THR A 3 21.10 28.21 -33.53
N THR A 4 20.92 27.91 -32.25
CA THR A 4 20.72 26.53 -31.76
C THR A 4 19.46 25.96 -32.42
N PRO A 5 19.51 24.77 -33.04
CA PRO A 5 18.33 24.17 -33.62
C PRO A 5 17.39 23.72 -32.50
N ALA A 6 16.12 24.12 -32.60
CA ALA A 6 15.06 23.73 -31.70
C ALA A 6 14.92 22.21 -31.65
N GLU A 7 14.95 21.66 -30.44
CA GLU A 7 14.63 20.28 -30.14
C GLU A 7 13.20 20.00 -30.60
N LYS A 8 13.05 19.12 -31.60
CA LYS A 8 11.72 18.66 -32.05
C LYS A 8 11.03 17.94 -30.88
N PRO A 9 9.71 18.14 -30.68
CA PRO A 9 8.96 17.38 -29.69
C PRO A 9 9.07 15.88 -30.04
N LYS A 10 9.42 15.06 -29.04
CA LYS A 10 9.44 13.59 -29.17
C LYS A 10 8.08 13.14 -29.68
N SER A 11 8.04 12.55 -30.88
CA SER A 11 6.87 11.88 -31.42
C SER A 11 6.40 10.81 -30.42
N GLU A 12 5.12 10.83 -30.04
CA GLU A 12 4.50 9.77 -29.24
C GLU A 12 4.72 8.42 -29.98
N GLU A 13 5.46 7.51 -29.36
CA GLU A 13 5.64 6.15 -29.89
C GLU A 13 4.28 5.46 -30.00
N THR A 14 3.97 4.86 -31.14
CA THR A 14 2.70 4.16 -31.33
C THR A 14 2.62 2.89 -30.47
N LEU A 15 1.41 2.47 -30.06
CA LEU A 15 1.20 1.29 -29.21
C LEU A 15 1.88 0.03 -29.77
N ALA A 16 1.91 -0.11 -31.09
CA ALA A 16 2.58 -1.21 -31.80
C ALA A 16 4.12 -1.15 -31.70
N GLU A 17 4.72 0.05 -31.73
CA GLU A 17 6.16 0.26 -31.54
C GLU A 17 6.57 0.02 -30.08
N LEU A 18 5.70 0.37 -29.12
CA LEU A 18 5.88 0.05 -27.71
C LEU A 18 5.79 -1.46 -27.48
N GLU A 19 4.76 -2.13 -28.02
CA GLU A 19 4.58 -3.59 -27.90
C GLU A 19 5.73 -4.39 -28.51
N ALA A 20 6.37 -3.92 -29.59
CA ALA A 20 7.51 -4.59 -30.21
C ALA A 20 8.74 -4.75 -29.28
N LYS A 21 8.84 -3.91 -28.24
CA LYS A 21 9.88 -3.96 -27.20
C LYS A 21 9.63 -5.05 -26.15
N PHE A 22 8.44 -5.64 -26.13
CA PHE A 22 8.03 -6.68 -25.17
C PHE A 22 7.89 -8.06 -25.83
N THR A 23 8.09 -9.11 -25.04
CA THR A 23 7.63 -10.47 -25.33
C THR A 23 6.22 -10.64 -24.80
N VAL A 24 5.30 -10.98 -25.70
CA VAL A 24 3.88 -11.20 -25.39
C VAL A 24 3.66 -12.67 -25.05
N GLY A 25 3.12 -12.95 -23.86
CA GLY A 25 2.62 -14.27 -23.47
C GLY A 25 1.13 -14.20 -23.14
N GLN A 26 0.38 -15.23 -23.51
CA GLN A 26 -1.04 -15.36 -23.17
C GLN A 26 -1.21 -16.48 -22.13
N TYR A 27 -1.83 -16.15 -21.01
CA TYR A 27 -2.05 -17.05 -19.87
C TYR A 27 -3.53 -16.97 -19.46
N GLY A 28 -4.33 -17.89 -19.98
CA GLY A 28 -5.78 -17.87 -19.80
C GLY A 28 -6.39 -16.57 -20.31
N VAL A 29 -7.08 -15.83 -19.43
CA VAL A 29 -7.69 -14.52 -19.74
C VAL A 29 -6.70 -13.36 -19.77
N TRP A 30 -5.47 -13.60 -19.29
CA TRP A 30 -4.44 -12.57 -19.10
C TRP A 30 -3.48 -12.51 -20.28
N ARG A 31 -3.19 -11.29 -20.72
CA ARG A 31 -2.08 -10.98 -21.62
C ARG A 31 -0.95 -10.36 -20.80
N VAL A 32 0.22 -10.98 -20.89
CA VAL A 32 1.40 -10.65 -20.11
C VAL A 32 2.47 -10.13 -21.07
N LEU A 33 2.76 -8.84 -20.98
CA LEU A 33 3.82 -8.18 -21.74
C LEU A 33 5.06 -8.13 -20.86
N THR A 34 6.15 -8.78 -21.26
CA THR A 34 7.41 -8.80 -20.49
C THR A 34 8.53 -8.16 -21.29
N THR A 35 9.43 -7.40 -20.66
CA THR A 35 10.57 -6.82 -21.41
C THR A 35 11.52 -7.92 -21.91
N LYS A 36 12.05 -7.75 -23.14
CA LYS A 36 13.04 -8.68 -23.72
C LYS A 36 14.34 -8.72 -22.92
N SER A 37 14.75 -7.60 -22.32
CA SER A 37 15.86 -7.59 -21.34
C SER A 37 15.32 -7.89 -19.94
N SER A 38 15.83 -8.95 -19.30
CA SER A 38 15.82 -9.02 -17.84
C SER A 38 16.68 -7.87 -17.31
N GLN A 39 16.22 -7.15 -16.28
CA GLN A 39 17.16 -6.30 -15.56
C GLN A 39 18.29 -7.22 -15.08
N HIS A 40 19.54 -6.89 -15.42
CA HIS A 40 20.67 -7.65 -14.90
C HIS A 40 20.55 -7.66 -13.38
N VAL A 41 20.64 -8.84 -12.77
CA VAL A 41 20.60 -9.01 -11.30
C VAL A 41 21.53 -8.02 -10.60
N GLY A 42 22.67 -7.67 -11.22
CA GLY A 42 23.57 -6.62 -10.73
C GLY A 42 22.99 -5.19 -10.73
N ALA A 43 22.17 -4.80 -11.71
CA ALA A 43 21.49 -3.50 -11.72
C ALA A 43 20.38 -3.42 -10.67
N PHE A 44 19.65 -4.53 -10.47
CA PHE A 44 18.65 -4.67 -9.41
C PHE A 44 19.29 -4.50 -8.02
N TRP A 45 20.39 -5.22 -7.77
CA TRP A 45 21.14 -5.07 -6.52
C TRP A 45 21.71 -3.66 -6.39
N LYS A 46 22.24 -3.05 -7.45
CA LYS A 46 22.76 -1.67 -7.40
C LYS A 46 21.69 -0.65 -7.02
N ALA A 47 20.47 -0.77 -7.55
CA ALA A 47 19.33 0.08 -7.17
C ALA A 47 18.89 -0.17 -5.71
N THR A 48 18.87 -1.44 -5.29
CA THR A 48 18.58 -1.85 -3.91
C THR A 48 19.61 -1.27 -2.94
N PHE A 49 20.91 -1.37 -3.27
CA PHE A 49 22.00 -0.81 -2.46
C PHE A 49 21.96 0.72 -2.42
N ALA A 50 21.55 1.39 -3.50
CA ALA A 50 21.36 2.84 -3.50
C ALA A 50 20.21 3.27 -2.55
N GLY A 51 19.18 2.44 -2.40
CA GLY A 51 18.05 2.69 -1.49
C GLY A 51 18.31 2.39 -0.01
N LEU A 52 19.43 1.76 0.35
CA LEU A 52 19.76 1.46 1.77
C LEU A 52 19.92 2.71 2.63
N GLY A 53 20.32 3.85 2.03
CA GLY A 53 20.38 5.13 2.73
C GLY A 53 19.03 5.53 3.31
N LEU A 54 17.95 5.37 2.54
CA LEU A 54 16.58 5.64 2.97
C LEU A 54 16.13 4.65 4.05
N LEU A 55 16.53 3.38 3.95
CA LEU A 55 16.20 2.37 4.96
C LEU A 55 16.83 2.70 6.32
N ARG A 56 18.03 3.28 6.33
CA ARG A 56 18.65 3.78 7.56
C ARG A 56 17.82 4.91 8.19
N VAL A 57 17.40 5.88 7.39
CA VAL A 57 16.54 7.00 7.87
C VAL A 57 15.22 6.45 8.43
N PHE A 58 14.60 5.54 7.69
CA PHE A 58 13.37 4.85 8.10
C PHE A 58 13.51 4.11 9.44
N MET A 59 14.62 3.38 9.65
CA MET A 59 14.88 2.68 10.91
C MET A 59 15.13 3.64 12.08
N VAL A 60 15.77 4.79 11.82
CA VAL A 60 15.94 5.83 12.84
C VAL A 60 14.59 6.44 13.22
N ASP A 61 13.74 6.75 12.24
CA ASP A 61 12.39 7.26 12.49
C ASP A 61 11.57 6.26 13.31
N ILE A 62 11.61 4.96 12.98
CA ILE A 62 10.93 3.91 13.75
C ILE A 62 11.46 3.82 15.18
N TRP A 63 12.78 3.89 15.37
CA TRP A 63 13.39 3.82 16.70
C TRP A 63 12.92 4.96 17.60
N GLN A 64 12.72 6.16 17.04
CA GLN A 64 12.24 7.34 17.79
C GLN A 64 10.78 7.19 18.27
N ILE A 65 9.96 6.38 17.59
CA ILE A 65 8.54 6.18 17.96
C ILE A 65 8.40 5.45 19.32
N GLY A 66 9.32 4.54 19.62
CA GLY A 66 9.22 3.71 20.81
C GLY A 66 10.40 2.77 20.98
N PRO A 67 11.56 3.26 21.47
CA PRO A 67 12.80 2.47 21.51
C PRO A 67 12.67 1.23 22.38
N ALA A 68 11.92 1.30 23.49
CA ALA A 68 11.66 0.14 24.34
C ALA A 68 10.84 -0.95 23.62
N LEU A 69 9.83 -0.57 22.84
CA LEU A 69 9.03 -1.53 22.07
C LEU A 69 9.85 -2.13 20.94
N CYS A 70 10.63 -1.31 20.23
CA CYS A 70 11.55 -1.77 19.19
C CYS A 70 12.58 -2.76 19.75
N LEU A 71 13.18 -2.45 20.90
CA LEU A 71 14.16 -3.32 21.55
C LEU A 71 13.53 -4.67 21.93
N VAL A 72 12.33 -4.65 22.52
CA VAL A 72 11.63 -5.90 22.87
C VAL A 72 11.29 -6.73 21.63
N VAL A 73 10.82 -6.09 20.55
CA VAL A 73 10.56 -6.80 19.29
C VAL A 73 11.86 -7.38 18.74
N VAL A 74 12.95 -6.61 18.68
CA VAL A 74 14.26 -7.12 18.20
C VAL A 74 14.74 -8.30 19.05
N CYS A 75 14.66 -8.22 20.38
CA CYS A 75 15.01 -9.33 21.27
C CYS A 75 14.13 -10.56 21.01
N ALA A 76 12.82 -10.37 20.85
CA ALA A 76 11.90 -11.45 20.54
C ALA A 76 12.22 -12.10 19.18
N GLN A 77 12.60 -11.31 18.17
CA GLN A 77 12.97 -11.79 16.84
C GLN A 77 14.31 -12.54 16.82
N VAL A 78 15.30 -12.06 17.57
CA VAL A 78 16.56 -12.80 17.78
C VAL A 78 16.28 -14.15 18.45
N TRP A 79 15.43 -14.17 19.48
CA TRP A 79 15.01 -15.42 20.12
C TRP A 79 14.26 -16.33 19.15
N GLU A 80 13.30 -15.80 18.39
CA GLU A 80 12.51 -16.54 17.40
C GLU A 80 13.40 -17.19 16.33
N GLY A 81 14.45 -16.49 15.89
CA GLY A 81 15.47 -17.05 14.99
C GLY A 81 16.26 -18.20 15.63
N MET A 82 16.71 -18.04 16.87
CA MET A 82 17.53 -19.06 17.55
C MET A 82 16.73 -20.26 18.09
N GLN A 83 15.46 -20.05 18.42
CA GLN A 83 14.58 -21.00 19.11
C GLN A 83 14.60 -22.38 18.44
N THR A 84 14.48 -22.42 17.11
CA THR A 84 14.44 -23.69 16.36
C THR A 84 15.69 -24.52 16.62
N SER A 85 16.86 -23.89 16.67
CA SER A 85 18.13 -24.60 16.93
C SER A 85 18.25 -25.05 18.39
N VAL A 86 17.79 -24.23 19.34
CA VAL A 86 17.78 -24.58 20.77
C VAL A 86 16.88 -25.78 21.03
N VAL A 87 15.67 -25.79 20.45
CA VAL A 87 14.74 -26.92 20.57
C VAL A 87 15.36 -28.18 19.96
N LEU A 88 15.92 -28.11 18.75
CA LEU A 88 16.61 -29.24 18.10
C LEU A 88 17.76 -29.80 18.95
N TYR A 89 18.55 -28.93 19.60
CA TYR A 89 19.63 -29.35 20.50
C TYR A 89 19.11 -30.14 21.71
N THR A 90 18.05 -29.64 22.37
CA THR A 90 17.45 -30.35 23.51
C THR A 90 16.78 -31.66 23.09
N SER A 91 16.13 -31.69 21.93
CA SER A 91 15.58 -32.92 21.34
C SER A 91 16.69 -33.95 21.05
N ASN A 92 17.86 -33.51 20.59
CA ASN A 92 19.01 -34.40 20.35
C ASN A 92 19.48 -35.08 21.63
N ARG A 93 19.63 -34.31 22.70
CA ARG A 93 20.03 -34.85 23.99
C ARG A 93 19.00 -35.84 24.53
N LEU A 94 17.70 -35.56 24.36
CA LEU A 94 16.63 -36.46 24.78
C LEU A 94 16.63 -37.76 23.98
N LEU A 95 16.66 -37.69 22.65
CA LEU A 95 16.68 -38.88 21.79
C LEU A 95 17.93 -39.73 22.01
N THR A 96 19.10 -39.10 22.19
CA THR A 96 20.34 -39.82 22.49
C THR A 96 20.28 -40.51 23.86
N ALA A 97 19.69 -39.87 24.89
CA ALA A 97 19.52 -40.50 26.20
C ALA A 97 18.57 -41.71 26.16
N ILE A 98 17.50 -41.63 25.35
CA ILE A 98 16.58 -42.75 25.11
C ILE A 98 17.30 -43.87 24.35
N GLU A 99 18.05 -43.54 23.30
CA GLU A 99 18.82 -44.52 22.51
C GLU A 99 19.85 -45.27 23.36
N ILE A 100 20.59 -44.57 24.23
CA ILE A 100 21.54 -45.19 25.16
C ILE A 100 20.82 -46.16 26.13
N SER A 101 19.63 -45.78 26.61
CA SER A 101 18.86 -46.61 27.54
C SER A 101 18.27 -47.85 26.86
N LEU A 102 17.80 -47.72 25.61
CA LEU A 102 17.30 -48.83 24.80
C LEU A 102 18.41 -49.83 24.40
N THR A 103 19.60 -49.31 24.08
CA THR A 103 20.74 -50.15 23.66
C THR A 103 21.42 -50.88 24.81
N LYS A 104 21.46 -50.28 26.00
CA LYS A 104 22.04 -50.90 27.21
C LYS A 104 21.05 -51.77 27.99
N GLY A 105 19.74 -51.61 27.79
CA GLY A 105 18.70 -52.33 28.52
C GLY A 105 18.48 -51.85 29.97
N GLU A 106 19.26 -50.88 30.45
CA GLU A 106 19.11 -50.21 31.74
C GLU A 106 18.80 -48.74 31.52
N ALA A 107 17.76 -48.24 32.19
CA ALA A 107 17.34 -46.85 32.05
C ALA A 107 18.17 -45.93 32.96
N ASP A 108 18.89 -44.98 32.36
CA ASP A 108 19.50 -43.87 33.09
C ASP A 108 18.43 -42.80 33.38
N VAL A 109 17.62 -43.08 34.39
CA VAL A 109 16.49 -42.24 34.83
C VAL A 109 16.88 -40.77 35.02
N PRO A 110 17.97 -40.40 35.74
CA PRO A 110 18.30 -38.99 35.93
C PRO A 110 18.70 -38.28 34.62
N LEU A 111 19.37 -38.96 33.69
CA LEU A 111 19.72 -38.37 32.39
C LEU A 111 18.46 -38.08 31.55
N ILE A 112 17.50 -39.02 31.51
CA ILE A 112 16.25 -38.84 30.76
C ILE A 112 15.39 -37.75 31.38
N VAL A 113 15.24 -37.75 32.72
CA VAL A 113 14.43 -36.75 33.42
C VAL A 113 15.00 -35.35 33.24
N THR A 114 16.32 -35.16 33.34
CA THR A 114 16.96 -33.85 33.14
C THR A 114 16.87 -33.37 31.69
N ALA A 115 17.05 -34.25 30.71
CA ALA A 115 16.88 -33.92 29.29
C ALA A 115 15.43 -33.55 28.95
N THR A 116 14.46 -34.29 29.51
CA THR A 116 13.03 -34.02 29.32
C THR A 116 12.63 -32.69 29.97
N ALA A 117 13.08 -32.43 31.20
CA ALA A 117 12.82 -31.17 31.91
C ALA A 117 13.41 -29.98 31.14
N ALA A 118 14.63 -30.09 30.61
CA ALA A 118 15.25 -29.06 29.78
C ALA A 118 14.46 -28.82 28.48
N HIS A 119 14.00 -29.88 27.81
CA HIS A 119 13.20 -29.78 26.59
C HIS A 119 11.84 -29.11 26.83
N ILE A 120 11.14 -29.50 27.90
CA ILE A 120 9.87 -28.87 28.32
C ILE A 120 10.11 -27.40 28.66
N PHE A 121 11.15 -27.08 29.44
CA PHE A 121 11.49 -25.71 29.79
C PHE A 121 11.74 -24.84 28.56
N CYS A 122 12.58 -25.30 27.61
CA CYS A 122 12.84 -24.57 26.37
C CYS A 122 11.56 -24.38 25.54
N THR A 123 10.68 -25.37 25.49
CA THR A 123 9.40 -25.28 24.77
C THR A 123 8.44 -24.27 25.43
N VAL A 124 8.38 -24.25 26.76
CA VAL A 124 7.57 -23.28 27.51
C VAL A 124 8.09 -21.85 27.31
N VAL A 125 9.39 -21.63 27.48
CA VAL A 125 10.01 -20.30 27.27
C VAL A 125 9.76 -19.81 25.84
N SER A 126 9.90 -20.71 24.87
CA SER A 126 9.62 -20.43 23.47
C SER A 126 8.17 -20.01 23.19
N SER A 127 7.21 -20.74 23.75
CA SER A 127 5.79 -20.40 23.63
C SER A 127 5.47 -19.07 24.30
N LEU A 128 6.04 -18.80 25.48
CA LEU A 128 5.87 -17.52 26.17
C LEU A 128 6.46 -16.35 25.37
N MET A 129 7.64 -16.50 24.80
CA MET A 129 8.27 -15.48 23.96
C MET A 129 7.46 -15.21 22.69
N ARG A 130 6.96 -16.26 22.03
CA ARG A 130 6.07 -16.11 20.86
C ARG A 130 4.79 -15.35 21.23
N TRP A 131 4.13 -15.77 22.31
CA TRP A 131 2.94 -15.09 22.82
C TRP A 131 3.20 -13.60 23.12
N TYR A 132 4.32 -13.30 23.77
CA TYR A 132 4.69 -11.93 24.12
C TYR A 132 5.01 -11.08 22.87
N SER A 133 5.69 -11.67 21.88
CA SER A 133 5.95 -11.06 20.57
C SER A 133 4.64 -10.70 19.85
N ASP A 134 3.70 -11.65 19.80
CA ASP A 134 2.39 -11.48 19.16
C ASP A 134 1.51 -10.46 19.91
N TYR A 135 1.69 -10.34 21.23
CA TYR A 135 1.03 -9.32 22.04
C TYR A 135 1.56 -7.90 21.80
N ILE A 136 2.86 -7.74 21.53
CA ILE A 136 3.51 -6.43 21.37
C ILE A 136 3.43 -5.91 19.94
N LYS A 137 3.56 -6.78 18.94
CA LYS A 137 3.55 -6.41 17.51
C LYS A 137 2.38 -5.48 17.13
N PRO A 138 1.12 -5.71 17.55
CA PRO A 138 0.01 -4.80 17.24
C PRO A 138 0.18 -3.39 17.82
N ARG A 139 0.73 -3.26 19.03
CA ARG A 139 0.96 -1.95 19.67
C ARG A 139 2.04 -1.15 18.93
N LEU A 140 3.12 -1.82 18.52
CA LEU A 140 4.15 -1.18 17.70
C LEU A 140 3.58 -0.80 16.33
N SER A 141 2.83 -1.70 15.70
CA SER A 141 2.13 -1.46 14.43
C SER A 141 1.26 -0.20 14.49
N GLN A 142 0.40 -0.09 15.51
CA GLN A 142 -0.46 1.09 15.67
C GLN A 142 0.35 2.38 15.81
N LYS A 143 1.43 2.37 16.60
CA LYS A 143 2.28 3.56 16.75
C LYS A 143 2.99 3.95 15.45
N VAL A 144 3.51 2.97 14.69
CA VAL A 144 4.15 3.20 13.38
C VAL A 144 3.13 3.75 12.38
N ARG A 145 1.96 3.12 12.27
CA ARG A 145 0.88 3.57 11.38
C ARG A 145 0.40 4.98 11.74
N ASN A 146 0.27 5.30 13.03
CA ASN A 146 -0.12 6.65 13.45
C ASN A 146 0.95 7.70 13.15
N HIS A 147 2.24 7.39 13.38
CA HIS A 147 3.34 8.32 13.11
C HIS A 147 3.42 8.68 11.62
N PHE A 148 3.52 7.67 10.76
CA PHE A 148 3.56 7.90 9.31
C PHE A 148 2.23 8.40 8.78
N GLY A 149 1.11 7.94 9.33
CA GLY A 149 -0.22 8.44 8.97
C GLY A 149 -0.39 9.93 9.24
N GLN A 150 0.07 10.44 10.37
CA GLN A 150 0.04 11.89 10.63
C GLN A 150 0.93 12.68 9.68
N ARG A 151 2.14 12.18 9.36
CA ARG A 151 3.06 12.85 8.44
C ARG A 151 2.51 12.87 7.00
N LEU A 152 2.03 11.73 6.52
CA LEU A 152 1.39 11.60 5.21
C LEU A 152 0.12 12.46 5.13
N PHE A 153 -0.70 12.46 6.17
CA PHE A 153 -1.90 13.30 6.22
C PHE A 153 -1.56 14.79 6.15
N ARG A 154 -0.54 15.25 6.89
CA ARG A 154 -0.06 16.64 6.80
C ARG A 154 0.50 16.98 5.42
N ALA A 155 1.30 16.09 4.83
CA ALA A 155 1.84 16.28 3.49
C ALA A 155 0.72 16.39 2.45
N ASN A 156 -0.28 15.51 2.51
CA ASN A 156 -1.45 15.54 1.62
C ASN A 156 -2.28 16.82 1.78
N LEU A 157 -2.46 17.32 3.01
CA LEU A 157 -3.18 18.58 3.26
C LEU A 157 -2.38 19.82 2.83
N ALA A 158 -1.04 19.74 2.83
CA ALA A 158 -0.19 20.84 2.40
C ALA A 158 -0.13 20.99 0.88
N GLN A 159 -0.52 19.96 0.11
CA GLN A 159 -0.49 19.98 -1.34
C GLN A 159 -1.48 21.00 -1.92
N ASP A 160 -1.01 21.82 -2.85
CA ASP A 160 -1.89 22.65 -3.67
C ASP A 160 -2.69 21.80 -4.68
N LEU A 161 -3.71 22.42 -5.28
CA LEU A 161 -4.62 21.70 -6.18
C LEU A 161 -3.91 21.09 -7.42
N PRO A 162 -3.02 21.80 -8.14
CA PRO A 162 -2.31 21.22 -9.27
C PRO A 162 -1.41 20.04 -8.88
N THR A 163 -0.67 20.16 -7.78
CA THR A 163 0.22 19.11 -7.28
C THR A 163 -0.56 17.89 -6.83
N SER A 164 -1.69 18.11 -6.13
CA SER A 164 -2.60 17.04 -5.71
C SER A 164 -3.19 16.28 -6.91
N GLN A 165 -3.60 16.98 -7.98
CA GLN A 165 -4.12 16.35 -9.19
C GLN A 165 -3.07 15.51 -9.91
N GLU A 166 -1.84 16.01 -10.04
CA GLU A 166 -0.74 15.23 -10.63
C GLU A 166 -0.43 13.99 -9.78
N ASN A 167 -0.36 14.14 -8.46
CA ASN A 167 -0.08 13.04 -7.54
C ASN A 167 -1.23 12.05 -7.39
N SER A 168 -2.49 12.46 -7.59
CA SER A 168 -3.64 11.55 -7.53
C SER A 168 -3.58 10.43 -8.59
N SER A 169 -2.85 10.66 -9.68
CA SER A 169 -2.57 9.65 -10.69
C SER A 169 -1.48 8.66 -10.27
N ARG A 170 -0.64 9.03 -9.30
CA ARG A 170 0.39 8.17 -8.71
C ARG A 170 -0.22 7.41 -7.53
N GLN A 171 0.19 6.16 -7.34
CA GLN A 171 -0.27 5.35 -6.22
C GLN A 171 0.17 6.02 -4.90
N GLN A 172 -0.78 6.59 -4.15
CA GLN A 172 -0.50 7.23 -2.86
C GLN A 172 -0.04 6.19 -1.84
N ALA A 173 0.93 6.58 -1.00
CA ALA A 173 1.41 5.74 0.07
C ALA A 173 0.36 5.61 1.19
N ASP A 174 0.10 4.39 1.65
CA ASP A 174 -0.79 4.13 2.79
C ASP A 174 0.03 4.11 4.09
N PRO A 175 -0.51 4.59 5.22
CA PRO A 175 0.15 4.45 6.53
C PRO A 175 0.50 2.99 6.90
N GLY A 176 -0.26 2.02 6.39
CA GLY A 176 -0.02 0.59 6.49
C GLY A 176 1.21 0.10 5.73
N ASP A 177 1.64 0.78 4.68
CA ASP A 177 2.83 0.41 3.90
C ASP A 177 4.10 0.50 4.75
N ALA A 178 4.17 1.46 5.69
CA ALA A 178 5.27 1.59 6.64
C ALA A 178 5.37 0.35 7.55
N TRP A 179 4.24 -0.13 8.08
CA TRP A 179 4.23 -1.32 8.92
C TRP A 179 4.56 -2.58 8.10
N ARG A 180 4.05 -2.68 6.86
CA ARG A 180 4.38 -3.78 5.95
C ARG A 180 5.88 -3.84 5.70
N ALA A 181 6.49 -2.71 5.34
CA ALA A 181 7.92 -2.62 5.12
C ALA A 181 8.74 -3.01 6.35
N LEU A 182 8.34 -2.55 7.55
CA LEU A 182 8.99 -2.97 8.79
C LEU A 182 8.84 -4.48 9.05
N GLY A 183 7.66 -5.03 8.80
CA GLY A 183 7.37 -6.46 8.93
C GLY A 183 8.24 -7.32 8.01
N ASP A 184 8.42 -6.90 6.76
CA ASP A 184 9.28 -7.60 5.78
C ASP A 184 10.75 -7.58 6.24
N ILE A 185 11.25 -6.42 6.70
CA ILE A 185 12.62 -6.29 7.19
C ILE A 185 12.85 -7.17 8.43
N ILE A 186 11.90 -7.16 9.37
CA ILE A 186 11.94 -8.02 10.55
C ILE A 186 11.96 -9.50 10.14
N SER A 187 11.10 -9.91 9.21
CA SER A 187 10.99 -11.29 8.76
C SER A 187 12.30 -11.77 8.11
N ILE A 188 12.89 -10.96 7.23
CA ILE A 188 14.19 -11.24 6.60
C ILE A 188 15.29 -11.36 7.66
N ALA A 189 15.34 -10.45 8.64
CA ALA A 189 16.32 -10.51 9.72
C ALA A 189 16.19 -11.80 10.54
N THR A 190 14.97 -12.19 10.90
CA THR A 190 14.69 -13.42 11.65
C THR A 190 15.07 -14.67 10.86
N LEU A 191 14.81 -14.71 9.55
CA LEU A 191 15.26 -15.79 8.68
C LEU A 191 16.78 -15.89 8.61
N CYS A 192 17.49 -14.76 8.52
CA CYS A 192 18.95 -14.72 8.55
C CYS A 192 19.49 -15.30 9.87
N PHE A 193 18.96 -14.86 11.02
CA PHE A 193 19.35 -15.39 12.33
C PHE A 193 19.05 -16.88 12.47
N SER A 194 17.87 -17.33 12.00
CA SER A 194 17.48 -18.74 12.01
C SER A 194 18.42 -19.60 11.19
N THR A 195 18.77 -19.16 9.99
CA THR A 195 19.71 -19.84 9.09
C THR A 195 21.10 -19.92 9.72
N LEU A 196 21.62 -18.81 10.26
CA LEU A 196 22.92 -18.77 10.94
C LEU A 196 22.96 -19.71 12.16
N SER A 197 21.89 -19.72 12.95
CA SER A 197 21.77 -20.58 14.13
C SER A 197 21.74 -22.07 13.74
N GLN A 198 21.00 -22.42 12.68
CA GLN A 198 20.94 -23.80 12.19
C GLN A 198 22.26 -24.27 11.59
N LEU A 199 22.95 -23.41 10.82
CA LEU A 199 24.29 -23.69 10.31
C LEU A 199 25.28 -23.92 11.46
N GLY A 200 25.22 -23.09 12.50
CA GLY A 200 26.02 -23.28 13.72
C GLY A 200 25.74 -24.61 14.42
N PHE A 201 24.47 -25.02 14.49
CA PHE A 201 24.07 -26.31 15.06
C PHE A 201 24.58 -27.50 14.23
N ILE A 202 24.42 -27.46 12.91
CA ILE A 202 24.96 -28.49 11.99
C ILE A 202 26.49 -28.59 12.13
N ALA A 203 27.18 -27.45 12.14
CA ALA A 203 28.63 -27.42 12.30
C ALA A 203 29.09 -27.97 13.66
N HIS A 204 28.30 -27.78 14.72
CA HIS A 204 28.58 -28.37 16.03
C HIS A 204 28.37 -29.89 16.03
N LEU A 205 27.28 -30.37 15.43
CA LEU A 205 26.93 -31.80 15.40
C LEU A 205 27.88 -32.61 14.50
N LEU A 206 28.36 -32.01 13.39
CA LEU A 206 29.28 -32.64 12.43
C LEU A 206 30.76 -32.38 12.73
N ARG A 207 31.09 -31.71 13.85
CA ARG A 207 32.48 -31.33 14.19
C ARG A 207 33.44 -32.51 14.36
N ALA A 208 32.90 -33.72 14.54
CA ALA A 208 33.66 -34.96 14.64
C ALA A 208 34.01 -35.60 13.29
N ASP A 209 33.40 -35.15 12.18
CA ASP A 209 33.48 -35.83 10.88
C ASP A 209 33.94 -34.87 9.76
N SER A 210 34.87 -35.31 8.91
CA SER A 210 35.48 -34.47 7.85
C SER A 210 34.52 -34.13 6.70
N ALA A 211 33.34 -34.77 6.68
CA ALA A 211 32.38 -34.69 5.59
C ALA A 211 31.26 -33.64 5.79
N GLY A 212 31.33 -32.81 6.84
CA GLY A 212 30.34 -31.76 7.12
C GLY A 212 30.07 -30.75 5.99
N PRO A 213 31.08 -30.29 5.22
CA PRO A 213 30.86 -29.41 4.08
C PRO A 213 30.04 -30.04 2.94
N LEU A 214 30.19 -31.35 2.70
CA LEU A 214 29.42 -32.06 1.69
C LEU A 214 27.94 -32.13 2.06
N PHE A 215 27.64 -32.37 3.34
CA PHE A 215 26.27 -32.36 3.84
C PHE A 215 25.59 -30.99 3.65
N MET A 216 26.30 -29.90 3.94
CA MET A 216 25.80 -28.55 3.69
C MET A 216 25.54 -28.29 2.20
N ALA A 217 26.43 -28.76 1.32
CA ALA A 217 26.23 -28.66 -0.13
C ALA A 217 24.98 -29.43 -0.58
N CYS A 218 24.71 -30.62 -0.04
CA CYS A 218 23.49 -31.37 -0.31
C CYS A 218 22.22 -30.61 0.14
N CYS A 219 22.27 -29.97 1.31
CA CYS A 219 21.13 -29.18 1.80
C CYS A 219 20.86 -27.96 0.91
N LEU A 220 21.91 -27.31 0.38
CA LEU A 220 21.77 -26.09 -0.42
C LEU A 220 21.53 -26.37 -1.91
N ALA A 221 21.64 -27.61 -2.37
CA ALA A 221 21.51 -27.98 -3.78
C ALA A 221 20.14 -27.59 -4.36
N ASN A 222 19.03 -27.95 -3.70
CA ASN A 222 17.69 -27.60 -4.19
C ASN A 222 17.41 -26.08 -4.17
N PRO A 223 17.65 -25.34 -3.06
CA PRO A 223 17.46 -23.90 -3.07
C PRO A 223 18.28 -23.18 -4.14
N ILE A 224 19.55 -23.57 -4.34
CA ILE A 224 20.41 -22.99 -5.38
C ILE A 224 19.90 -23.33 -6.77
N PHE A 225 19.48 -24.58 -7.00
CA PHE A 225 18.91 -25.01 -8.28
C PHE A 225 17.69 -24.17 -8.64
N ASN A 226 16.78 -23.93 -7.68
CA ASN A 226 15.60 -23.09 -7.88
C ASN A 226 15.95 -21.65 -8.26
N ILE A 227 17.06 -21.07 -7.79
CA ILE A 227 17.47 -19.70 -8.18
C ILE A 227 17.66 -19.58 -9.70
N PHE A 228 18.34 -20.55 -10.31
CA PHE A 228 18.74 -20.47 -11.72
C PHE A 228 17.64 -20.87 -12.71
N THR A 229 16.58 -21.46 -12.20
CA THR A 229 15.62 -22.21 -13.00
C THR A 229 14.21 -21.70 -12.77
N GLU A 230 13.86 -21.20 -11.59
CA GLU A 230 12.52 -20.68 -11.31
C GLU A 230 12.18 -19.55 -12.29
N ARG A 231 11.00 -19.64 -12.93
CA ARG A 231 10.49 -18.58 -13.79
C ARG A 231 9.77 -17.58 -12.91
N SER A 232 10.34 -16.37 -12.80
CA SER A 232 9.74 -15.30 -12.01
C SER A 232 9.50 -14.06 -12.84
N LEU A 233 8.29 -13.50 -12.76
CA LEU A 233 7.97 -12.20 -13.35
C LEU A 233 8.71 -11.06 -12.64
N TRP A 234 9.15 -11.24 -11.39
CA TRP A 234 9.82 -10.21 -10.57
C TRP A 234 11.11 -9.67 -11.17
N SER A 235 11.84 -10.48 -11.92
CA SER A 235 13.10 -10.08 -12.58
C SER A 235 12.91 -9.29 -13.88
N LYS A 236 11.66 -9.14 -14.35
CA LYS A 236 11.31 -8.48 -15.60
C LYS A 236 10.29 -7.38 -15.35
N SER A 237 10.39 -6.27 -16.07
CA SER A 237 9.28 -5.34 -16.10
C SER A 237 8.14 -5.97 -16.88
N TYR A 238 6.94 -5.97 -16.29
CA TYR A 238 5.78 -6.61 -16.88
C TYR A 238 4.54 -5.72 -16.80
N VAL A 239 3.66 -5.87 -17.79
CA VAL A 239 2.30 -5.31 -17.79
C VAL A 239 1.33 -6.47 -17.90
N LEU A 240 0.40 -6.55 -16.94
CA LEU A 240 -0.68 -7.53 -16.92
C LEU A 240 -1.96 -6.80 -17.29
N HIS A 241 -2.66 -7.28 -18.31
CA HIS A 241 -4.02 -6.83 -18.56
C HIS A 241 -4.87 -8.00 -19.03
N ALA A 242 -6.14 -7.98 -18.65
CA ALA A 242 -7.10 -8.88 -19.26
C ALA A 242 -7.29 -8.47 -20.73
N ASN A 243 -7.32 -9.45 -21.62
CA ASN A 243 -7.59 -9.22 -23.05
C ASN A 243 -8.79 -10.03 -23.55
N ASN A 244 -9.34 -10.91 -22.72
CA ASN A 244 -10.52 -11.68 -23.06
C ASN A 244 -11.77 -10.81 -22.88
N GLU A 245 -12.51 -10.58 -23.96
CA GLU A 245 -13.70 -9.73 -23.98
C GLU A 245 -14.80 -10.24 -23.05
N ASP A 246 -15.03 -11.56 -23.01
CA ASP A 246 -16.04 -12.19 -22.16
C ASP A 246 -15.71 -12.04 -20.68
N TYR A 247 -14.43 -12.18 -20.31
CA TYR A 247 -13.97 -11.96 -18.93
C TYR A 247 -14.12 -10.50 -18.50
N ILE A 248 -13.75 -9.55 -19.36
CA ILE A 248 -13.93 -8.11 -19.08
C ILE A 248 -15.42 -7.79 -18.94
N ARG A 249 -16.27 -8.35 -19.81
CA ARG A 249 -17.72 -8.19 -19.75
C ARG A 249 -18.29 -8.76 -18.46
N LEU A 250 -17.82 -9.92 -18.02
CA LEU A 250 -18.22 -10.57 -16.77
C LEU A 250 -17.85 -9.70 -15.56
N LEU A 251 -16.63 -9.15 -15.52
CA LEU A 251 -16.21 -8.20 -14.48
C LEU A 251 -17.07 -6.93 -14.46
N ALA A 252 -17.37 -6.36 -15.63
CA ALA A 252 -18.22 -5.18 -15.73
C ALA A 252 -19.64 -5.45 -15.21
N LEU A 253 -20.24 -6.59 -15.57
CA LEU A 253 -21.56 -7.01 -15.08
C LEU A 253 -21.56 -7.25 -13.57
N LYS A 254 -20.46 -7.80 -13.03
CA LYS A 254 -20.27 -7.94 -11.59
C LYS A 254 -20.21 -6.56 -10.90
N GLN A 255 -19.49 -5.60 -11.47
CA GLN A 255 -19.41 -4.25 -10.92
C GLN A 255 -20.77 -3.54 -10.90
N LEU A 256 -21.65 -3.78 -11.88
CA LEU A 256 -23.04 -3.29 -11.86
C LEU A 256 -23.86 -3.81 -10.67
N SER A 257 -23.47 -4.93 -10.06
CA SER A 257 -24.12 -5.44 -8.85
C SER A 257 -23.67 -4.74 -7.56
N GLU A 258 -22.60 -3.93 -7.62
CA GLU A 258 -22.04 -3.21 -6.47
C GLU A 258 -22.84 -1.94 -6.13
N GLY A 259 -22.57 -1.36 -4.95
CA GLY A 259 -23.36 -0.28 -4.36
C GLY A 259 -23.51 0.97 -5.24
N THR A 260 -22.48 1.33 -6.01
CA THR A 260 -22.44 2.55 -6.82
C THR A 260 -23.57 2.63 -7.85
N TYR A 261 -23.94 1.51 -8.48
CA TYR A 261 -24.95 1.45 -9.54
C TYR A 261 -26.28 0.87 -9.05
N ARG A 262 -26.40 0.57 -7.76
CA ARG A 262 -27.52 -0.17 -7.21
C ARG A 262 -28.85 0.55 -7.46
N LYS A 263 -28.87 1.89 -7.32
CA LYS A 263 -30.06 2.72 -7.57
C LYS A 263 -30.57 2.57 -9.00
N ASP A 264 -29.68 2.69 -9.99
CA ASP A 264 -30.02 2.56 -11.41
C ASP A 264 -30.48 1.14 -11.76
N VAL A 265 -29.84 0.11 -11.18
CA VAL A 265 -30.23 -1.29 -11.40
C VAL A 265 -31.62 -1.59 -10.83
N ILE A 266 -31.99 -1.03 -9.66
CA ILE A 266 -33.33 -1.19 -9.09
C ILE A 266 -34.36 -0.40 -9.92
N ALA A 267 -34.09 0.88 -10.14
CA ALA A 267 -35.01 1.79 -10.83
C ALA A 267 -35.29 1.33 -12.27
N GLY A 268 -34.24 0.85 -12.96
CA GLY A 268 -34.35 0.29 -14.30
C GLY A 268 -34.77 -1.19 -14.37
N ASN A 269 -35.00 -1.85 -13.22
CA ASN A 269 -35.32 -3.28 -13.13
C ASN A 269 -34.35 -4.18 -13.93
N LEU A 270 -33.05 -3.87 -13.87
CA LEU A 270 -32.02 -4.47 -14.75
C LEU A 270 -31.50 -5.83 -14.24
N SER A 271 -31.97 -6.30 -13.08
CA SER A 271 -31.44 -7.51 -12.42
C SER A 271 -31.50 -8.76 -13.31
N THR A 272 -32.64 -9.03 -13.94
CA THR A 272 -32.82 -10.18 -14.83
C THR A 272 -31.93 -10.08 -16.07
N TYR A 273 -31.80 -8.89 -16.65
CA TYR A 273 -30.92 -8.66 -17.80
C TYR A 273 -29.46 -8.91 -17.43
N ILE A 274 -28.98 -8.34 -16.32
CA ILE A 274 -27.60 -8.50 -15.85
C ILE A 274 -27.30 -9.97 -15.59
N LEU A 275 -28.20 -10.72 -14.95
CA LEU A 275 -28.02 -12.15 -14.69
C LEU A 275 -27.95 -12.98 -15.99
N GLN A 276 -28.81 -12.68 -16.96
CA GLN A 276 -28.80 -13.37 -18.26
C GLN A 276 -27.51 -13.08 -19.02
N GLU A 277 -27.08 -11.83 -19.08
CA GLU A 277 -25.83 -11.44 -19.74
C GLU A 277 -24.60 -12.00 -19.02
N TYR A 278 -24.64 -12.09 -17.69
CA TYR A 278 -23.57 -12.68 -16.89
C TYR A 278 -23.43 -14.17 -17.20
N ALA A 279 -24.55 -14.90 -17.25
CA ALA A 279 -24.56 -16.31 -17.60
C ALA A 279 -24.04 -16.56 -19.03
N LYS A 280 -24.40 -15.71 -19.99
CA LYS A 280 -23.88 -15.78 -21.37
C LYS A 280 -22.37 -15.56 -21.42
N ALA A 281 -21.88 -14.51 -20.76
CA ALA A 281 -20.44 -14.21 -20.72
C ALA A 281 -19.66 -15.34 -20.03
N GLN A 282 -20.20 -15.92 -18.96
CA GLN A 282 -19.58 -17.05 -18.27
C GLN A 282 -19.55 -18.31 -19.14
N GLN A 283 -20.61 -18.60 -19.90
CA GLN A 283 -20.63 -19.72 -20.84
C GLN A 283 -19.66 -19.51 -22.00
N ALA A 284 -19.55 -18.29 -22.53
CA ALA A 284 -18.61 -17.92 -23.59
C ALA A 284 -17.16 -18.04 -23.12
N LEU A 285 -16.87 -17.66 -21.87
CA LEU A 285 -15.55 -17.80 -21.25
C LEU A 285 -15.10 -19.26 -21.09
N GLY A 286 -16.05 -20.17 -20.87
CA GLY A 286 -15.79 -21.61 -20.76
C GLY A 286 -14.83 -21.97 -19.61
N ASN A 287 -13.79 -22.75 -19.92
CA ASN A 287 -12.77 -23.21 -18.96
C ASN A 287 -11.48 -22.37 -19.02
N ALA A 288 -11.54 -21.15 -19.55
CA ALA A 288 -10.37 -20.27 -19.55
C ALA A 288 -9.92 -19.98 -18.12
N ASN A 289 -8.63 -20.19 -17.83
CA ASN A 289 -8.11 -19.96 -16.50
C ASN A 289 -8.09 -18.45 -16.18
N ASP A 290 -8.84 -18.05 -15.16
CA ASP A 290 -8.93 -16.69 -14.65
C ASP A 290 -8.05 -16.44 -13.41
N ASP A 291 -7.34 -17.47 -12.91
CA ASP A 291 -6.32 -17.34 -11.87
C ASP A 291 -5.36 -16.18 -12.18
N HIS A 292 -4.84 -15.50 -11.15
CA HIS A 292 -3.87 -14.43 -11.35
C HIS A 292 -2.72 -14.84 -12.27
N ALA A 293 -2.40 -13.99 -13.26
CA ALA A 293 -1.34 -14.27 -14.24
C ALA A 293 0.00 -14.69 -13.62
N PHE A 294 0.31 -14.23 -12.41
CA PHE A 294 1.51 -14.60 -11.68
C PHE A 294 1.57 -16.10 -11.34
N SER A 295 0.46 -16.68 -10.88
CA SER A 295 0.40 -18.12 -10.57
C SER A 295 0.49 -18.95 -11.85
N GLN A 296 -0.20 -18.51 -12.91
CA GLN A 296 -0.15 -19.18 -14.23
C GLN A 296 1.25 -19.15 -14.85
N PHE A 297 1.96 -18.02 -14.77
CA PHE A 297 3.32 -17.88 -15.30
C PHE A 297 4.35 -18.74 -14.55
N SER A 298 4.15 -18.89 -13.23
CA SER A 298 5.07 -19.64 -12.37
C SER A 298 4.86 -21.15 -12.48
N ARG A 299 3.67 -21.60 -12.90
CA ARG A 299 3.38 -23.01 -13.18
C ARG A 299 4.24 -23.51 -14.35
N ARG A 300 4.73 -24.73 -14.24
CA ARG A 300 5.48 -25.43 -15.29
C ARG A 300 4.71 -26.66 -15.73
N ASP A 301 4.64 -26.85 -17.04
CA ASP A 301 3.92 -27.99 -17.63
C ASP A 301 4.75 -29.28 -17.66
N ASN A 302 6.05 -29.22 -17.35
CA ASN A 302 6.96 -30.37 -17.40
C ASN A 302 7.15 -31.01 -16.02
N PRO A 303 6.67 -32.25 -15.79
CA PRO A 303 6.81 -32.94 -14.50
C PRO A 303 8.25 -33.31 -14.14
N LEU A 304 9.16 -33.41 -15.13
CA LEU A 304 10.57 -33.72 -14.86
C LEU A 304 11.24 -32.65 -13.99
N TRP A 305 10.75 -31.41 -14.06
CA TRP A 305 11.23 -30.34 -13.20
C TRP A 305 10.98 -30.63 -11.72
N GLU A 306 9.74 -31.01 -11.39
CA GLU A 306 9.30 -31.32 -10.03
C GLU A 306 10.03 -32.55 -9.49
N VAL A 307 10.15 -33.60 -10.31
CA VAL A 307 10.95 -34.80 -9.97
C VAL A 307 12.41 -34.44 -9.66
N CYS A 308 13.03 -33.55 -10.44
CA CYS A 308 14.39 -33.11 -10.17
C CYS A 308 14.49 -32.36 -8.83
N CYS A 309 13.55 -31.47 -8.51
CA CYS A 309 13.53 -30.76 -7.23
C CYS A 309 13.38 -31.75 -6.04
N ASP A 310 12.46 -32.70 -6.14
CA ASP A 310 12.24 -33.71 -5.11
C ASP A 310 13.48 -34.61 -4.90
N LEU A 311 14.17 -34.98 -5.99
CA LEU A 311 15.43 -35.72 -5.92
C LEU A 311 16.55 -34.91 -5.24
N LEU A 312 16.62 -33.59 -5.49
CA LEU A 312 17.57 -32.71 -4.82
C LEU A 312 17.25 -32.56 -3.32
N ASP A 313 15.97 -32.53 -2.95
CA ASP A 313 15.53 -32.52 -1.55
C ASP A 313 15.85 -33.84 -0.82
N ALA A 314 15.93 -34.95 -1.54
CA ALA A 314 16.32 -36.26 -1.00
C ALA A 314 17.84 -36.42 -0.79
N LEU A 315 18.70 -35.54 -1.34
CA LEU A 315 20.16 -35.67 -1.24
C LEU A 315 20.72 -35.77 0.19
N PRO A 316 20.23 -35.01 1.19
CA PRO A 316 20.66 -35.18 2.58
C PRO A 316 20.45 -36.61 3.09
N MET A 317 19.34 -37.26 2.70
CA MET A 317 19.04 -38.65 3.09
C MET A 317 19.98 -39.64 2.40
N VAL A 318 20.24 -39.45 1.10
CA VAL A 318 21.20 -40.26 0.33
C VAL A 318 22.60 -40.14 0.92
N TYR A 319 22.99 -38.95 1.34
CA TYR A 319 24.26 -38.72 2.04
C TYR A 319 24.36 -39.53 3.34
N TYR A 320 23.30 -39.60 4.15
CA TYR A 320 23.32 -40.47 5.34
C TYR A 320 23.41 -41.94 4.99
N ALA A 321 22.68 -42.40 3.98
CA ALA A 321 22.74 -43.79 3.53
C ALA A 321 24.16 -44.15 3.07
N ALA A 322 24.82 -43.26 2.32
CA ALA A 322 26.21 -43.43 1.92
C ALA A 322 27.16 -43.46 3.13
N ASN A 323 27.03 -42.51 4.07
CA ASN A 323 27.85 -42.50 5.27
C ASN A 323 27.64 -43.73 6.17
N ALA A 324 26.43 -44.28 6.24
CA ALA A 324 26.17 -45.52 6.96
C ALA A 324 26.91 -46.73 6.34
N ILE A 325 27.10 -46.72 5.01
CA ILE A 325 27.85 -47.76 4.28
C ILE A 325 29.36 -47.59 4.46
N PHE A 326 29.87 -46.36 4.30
CA PHE A 326 31.32 -46.10 4.28
C PHE A 326 31.92 -45.85 5.68
N SER A 327 31.13 -45.32 6.62
CA SER A 327 31.54 -44.93 7.97
C SER A 327 30.48 -45.32 9.04
N PRO A 328 30.22 -46.63 9.26
CA PRO A 328 29.12 -47.11 10.12
C PRO A 328 29.21 -46.73 11.61
N ARG A 329 30.31 -46.14 12.07
CA ARG A 329 30.49 -45.69 13.47
C ARG A 329 30.17 -44.20 13.69
N GLY A 330 29.79 -43.46 12.65
CA GLY A 330 29.73 -42.00 12.68
C GLY A 330 28.46 -41.38 13.30
N PHE A 331 27.30 -42.04 13.20
CA PHE A 331 26.02 -41.42 13.56
C PHE A 331 25.12 -42.33 14.39
N SER A 332 24.57 -41.78 15.48
CA SER A 332 23.46 -42.39 16.21
C SER A 332 22.16 -42.21 15.43
N LEU A 333 21.17 -43.08 15.66
CA LEU A 333 19.87 -42.96 14.98
C LEU A 333 19.20 -41.62 15.33
N ALA A 334 19.37 -41.16 16.57
CA ALA A 334 18.93 -39.84 17.01
C ALA A 334 19.56 -38.68 16.22
N ALA A 335 20.87 -38.76 15.94
CA ALA A 335 21.58 -37.74 15.18
C ALA A 335 21.09 -37.67 13.73
N ILE A 336 20.80 -38.82 13.10
CA ILE A 336 20.27 -38.89 11.73
C ILE A 336 18.89 -38.22 11.66
N ALA A 337 17.98 -38.56 12.58
CA ALA A 337 16.63 -37.99 12.59
C ALA A 337 16.65 -36.46 12.75
N ILE A 338 17.55 -35.94 13.58
CA ILE A 338 17.67 -34.50 13.82
C ILE A 338 18.36 -33.78 12.68
N LEU A 339 19.40 -34.37 12.09
CA LEU A 339 20.02 -33.80 10.91
C LEU A 339 19.02 -33.77 9.73
N GLN A 340 18.14 -34.77 9.58
CA GLN A 340 17.05 -34.76 8.59
C GLN A 340 16.04 -33.62 8.83
N GLN A 341 15.59 -33.43 10.08
CA GLN A 341 14.71 -32.31 10.41
C GLN A 341 15.41 -30.96 10.15
N THR A 342 16.70 -30.88 10.48
CA THR A 342 17.50 -29.67 10.31
C THR A 342 17.75 -29.37 8.83
N SER A 343 17.99 -30.38 7.98
CA SER A 343 18.17 -30.18 6.54
C SER A 343 16.91 -29.64 5.88
N TYR A 344 15.74 -30.17 6.24
CA TYR A 344 14.46 -29.68 5.75
C TYR A 344 14.20 -28.23 6.18
N ASN A 345 14.44 -27.92 7.46
CA ASN A 345 14.29 -26.55 7.97
C ASN A 345 15.27 -25.58 7.30
N LEU A 346 16.51 -26.00 7.04
CA LEU A 346 17.53 -25.18 6.38
C LEU A 346 17.17 -24.93 4.91
N GLN A 347 16.76 -25.96 4.18
CA GLN A 347 16.26 -25.86 2.81
C GLN A 347 15.09 -24.85 2.74
N HIS A 348 14.10 -25.01 3.61
CA HIS A 348 12.93 -24.12 3.67
C HIS A 348 13.31 -22.68 4.01
N ASN A 349 14.15 -22.47 5.02
CA ASN A 349 14.63 -21.15 5.41
C ASN A 349 15.40 -20.46 4.28
N PHE A 350 16.27 -21.19 3.59
CA PHE A 350 17.04 -20.65 2.48
C PHE A 350 16.13 -20.31 1.30
N SER A 351 15.19 -21.19 0.95
CA SER A 351 14.18 -20.93 -0.09
C SER A 351 13.33 -19.70 0.25
N ARG A 352 12.92 -19.53 1.51
CA ARG A 352 12.23 -18.31 1.96
C ARG A 352 13.11 -17.07 1.88
N LEU A 353 14.36 -17.14 2.32
CA LEU A 353 15.28 -16.01 2.24
C LEU A 353 15.50 -15.57 0.79
N LEU A 354 15.56 -16.52 -0.15
CA LEU A 354 15.63 -16.22 -1.57
C LEU A 354 14.35 -15.58 -2.11
N TYR A 355 13.18 -16.04 -1.65
CA TYR A 355 11.89 -15.47 -2.01
C TYR A 355 11.72 -14.05 -1.44
N ASP A 356 11.93 -13.88 -0.14
CA ASP A 356 11.82 -12.59 0.56
C ASP A 356 12.91 -11.61 0.11
N GLY A 357 14.09 -12.11 -0.29
CA GLY A 357 15.15 -11.30 -0.90
C GLY A 357 14.73 -10.66 -2.22
N LYS A 358 13.86 -11.32 -3.01
CA LYS A 358 13.25 -10.71 -4.21
C LYS A 358 12.23 -9.64 -3.81
N SER A 359 11.48 -9.85 -2.73
CA SER A 359 10.51 -8.89 -2.18
C SER A 359 11.16 -7.67 -1.51
N PHE A 360 12.39 -7.80 -1.01
CA PHE A 360 13.11 -6.70 -0.35
C PHE A 360 13.25 -5.42 -1.20
N ALA A 361 13.37 -5.57 -2.53
CA ALA A 361 13.38 -4.41 -3.41
C ALA A 361 12.02 -3.67 -3.46
N GLU A 362 10.91 -4.39 -3.34
CA GLU A 362 9.60 -3.76 -3.15
C GLU A 362 9.53 -3.05 -1.81
N THR A 363 10.07 -3.65 -0.74
CA THR A 363 10.16 -2.99 0.56
C THR A 363 10.90 -1.65 0.47
N ILE A 364 12.04 -1.61 -0.23
CA ILE A 364 12.76 -0.35 -0.49
C ILE A 364 11.92 0.62 -1.32
N SER A 365 11.21 0.12 -2.34
CA SER A 365 10.30 0.92 -3.16
C SER A 365 9.15 1.53 -2.34
N LEU A 366 8.56 0.77 -1.41
CA LEU A 366 7.52 1.25 -0.50
C LEU A 366 8.06 2.36 0.43
N VAL A 367 9.22 2.14 1.05
CA VAL A 367 9.87 3.16 1.88
C VAL A 367 10.16 4.41 1.06
N LYS A 368 10.69 4.25 -0.15
CA LYS A 368 10.96 5.37 -1.06
C LYS A 368 9.68 6.13 -1.41
N LYS A 369 8.59 5.44 -1.77
CA LYS A 369 7.27 6.08 -2.04
C LYS A 369 6.77 6.90 -0.85
N ILE A 370 6.92 6.38 0.37
CA ILE A 370 6.54 7.12 1.59
C ILE A 370 7.32 8.43 1.67
N TYR A 371 8.65 8.39 1.60
CA TYR A 371 9.46 9.62 1.71
C TYR A 371 9.27 10.57 0.52
N GLU A 372 9.14 10.07 -0.71
CA GLU A 372 8.82 10.90 -1.88
C GLU A 372 7.47 11.61 -1.71
N SER A 373 6.47 10.96 -1.11
CA SER A 373 5.18 11.61 -0.83
C SER A 373 5.25 12.66 0.28
N LEU A 374 6.26 12.58 1.15
CA LEU A 374 6.50 13.56 2.22
C LEU A 374 7.29 14.79 1.74
N GLU A 375 8.05 14.66 0.65
CA GLU A 375 8.95 15.70 0.11
C GLU A 375 8.37 16.42 -1.12
N VAL A 376 7.07 16.27 -1.39
CA VAL A 376 6.42 16.92 -2.54
C VAL A 376 6.39 18.44 -2.34
N GLU A 377 7.07 19.16 -3.23
CA GLU A 377 7.00 20.61 -3.31
C GLU A 377 5.77 21.08 -4.09
N ASN A 378 5.12 22.13 -3.60
CA ASN A 378 3.97 22.74 -4.26
C ASN A 378 4.39 23.52 -5.51
N GLN A 379 3.55 23.46 -6.55
CA GLN A 379 3.73 24.24 -7.79
C GLN A 379 3.43 25.74 -7.57
N ILE A 380 2.51 26.06 -6.66
CA ILE A 380 2.12 27.41 -6.30
C ILE A 380 2.96 27.87 -5.11
N LEU A 381 3.82 28.85 -5.37
CA LEU A 381 4.64 29.48 -4.34
C LEU A 381 3.80 30.44 -3.49
N ASP A 382 4.06 30.40 -2.18
CA ASP A 382 3.45 31.30 -1.22
C ASP A 382 4.13 32.68 -1.25
N GLY A 383 3.34 33.73 -1.03
CA GLY A 383 3.84 35.10 -0.94
C GLY A 383 4.26 35.46 0.50
N ALA A 384 4.90 36.61 0.66
CA ALA A 384 5.38 37.08 1.97
C ALA A 384 4.49 38.17 2.58
N LEU A 385 3.75 38.91 1.75
CA LEU A 385 2.95 40.05 2.19
C LEU A 385 1.66 39.58 2.87
N PRO A 386 1.29 40.14 4.03
CA PRO A 386 0.02 39.83 4.65
C PRO A 386 -1.14 40.50 3.90
N TYR A 387 -2.34 39.94 4.03
CA TYR A 387 -3.57 40.58 3.56
C TYR A 387 -4.66 40.50 4.65
N PRO A 388 -5.44 41.57 4.91
CA PRO A 388 -5.31 42.91 4.34
C PRO A 388 -4.00 43.60 4.77
N SER A 389 -3.52 44.56 3.98
CA SER A 389 -2.37 45.37 4.36
C SER A 389 -2.69 46.23 5.59
N ALA A 390 -1.68 46.58 6.38
CA ALA A 390 -1.85 47.40 7.59
C ALA A 390 -2.49 48.78 7.29
N ASP A 391 -2.29 49.29 6.07
CA ASP A 391 -2.83 50.57 5.59
C ASP A 391 -4.17 50.40 4.83
N SER A 392 -4.74 49.19 4.78
CA SER A 392 -6.00 48.93 4.07
C SER A 392 -7.18 49.58 4.79
N LYS A 393 -8.02 50.28 4.02
CA LYS A 393 -9.25 50.91 4.52
C LYS A 393 -10.44 49.95 4.67
N ALA A 394 -10.24 48.65 4.42
CA ALA A 394 -11.24 47.60 4.54
C ALA A 394 -12.57 47.85 3.76
N GLU A 395 -12.49 48.43 2.56
CA GLU A 395 -13.67 48.63 1.68
C GLU A 395 -13.97 47.42 0.76
N GLY A 396 -13.24 46.32 0.94
CA GLY A 396 -13.27 45.14 0.08
C GLY A 396 -12.05 45.02 -0.83
N MET A 397 -11.92 43.89 -1.53
CA MET A 397 -10.76 43.57 -2.37
C MET A 397 -10.92 44.20 -3.76
N ALA A 398 -9.95 45.02 -4.20
CA ALA A 398 -9.88 45.47 -5.60
C ALA A 398 -9.12 44.42 -6.43
N ILE A 399 -9.71 43.96 -7.54
CA ILE A 399 -9.09 42.96 -8.43
C ILE A 399 -8.87 43.58 -9.80
N GLU A 400 -7.66 43.47 -10.33
CA GLU A 400 -7.36 43.84 -11.71
C GLU A 400 -6.71 42.67 -12.45
N VAL A 401 -7.32 42.24 -13.54
CA VAL A 401 -6.86 41.16 -14.41
C VAL A 401 -6.30 41.77 -15.69
N ARG A 402 -5.05 41.45 -16.02
CA ARG A 402 -4.35 41.99 -17.20
C ARG A 402 -3.84 40.86 -18.10
N ASP A 403 -4.36 40.80 -19.31
CA ASP A 403 -3.97 39.92 -20.42
C ASP A 403 -3.87 38.43 -20.02
N LEU A 404 -4.79 38.00 -19.15
CA LEU A 404 -4.77 36.69 -18.52
C LEU A 404 -4.97 35.58 -19.53
N THR A 405 -4.01 34.67 -19.59
CA THR A 405 -4.05 33.47 -20.41
C THR A 405 -3.75 32.25 -19.53
N PHE A 406 -4.53 31.19 -19.70
CA PHE A 406 -4.40 29.98 -18.89
C PHE A 406 -4.69 28.70 -19.67
N GLU A 407 -3.87 27.69 -19.40
CA GLU A 407 -3.96 26.33 -19.91
C GLU A 407 -3.73 25.32 -18.77
N TYR A 408 -4.52 24.24 -18.72
CA TYR A 408 -4.33 23.19 -17.72
C TYR A 408 -3.15 22.30 -18.11
N SER A 409 -2.21 22.11 -17.19
CA SER A 409 -1.12 21.14 -17.30
C SER A 409 -1.66 19.72 -17.49
N GLY A 410 -1.13 18.98 -18.47
CA GLY A 410 -1.55 17.60 -18.76
C GLY A 410 -2.80 17.44 -19.63
N SER A 411 -3.42 18.53 -20.08
CA SER A 411 -4.47 18.43 -21.11
C SER A 411 -3.89 17.90 -22.43
N LYS A 412 -4.44 16.79 -22.95
CA LYS A 412 -4.12 16.29 -24.31
C LYS A 412 -4.51 17.28 -25.41
N SER A 413 -5.30 18.31 -25.08
CA SER A 413 -5.69 19.38 -25.97
C SER A 413 -4.86 20.63 -25.68
N THR A 414 -4.20 21.17 -26.71
CA THR A 414 -3.49 22.47 -26.72
C THR A 414 -4.41 23.69 -26.63
N LYS A 415 -5.68 23.48 -26.26
CA LYS A 415 -6.69 24.54 -26.25
C LYS A 415 -6.63 25.29 -24.92
N LYS A 416 -6.23 26.56 -24.99
CA LYS A 416 -6.26 27.51 -23.87
C LYS A 416 -7.66 27.60 -23.28
N ALA A 417 -7.75 27.47 -21.95
CA ALA A 417 -9.00 27.65 -21.22
C ALA A 417 -9.39 29.14 -21.11
N LEU A 418 -8.39 30.03 -21.05
CA LEU A 418 -8.55 31.49 -21.09
C LEU A 418 -7.51 32.09 -22.03
N SER A 419 -7.86 33.15 -22.76
CA SER A 419 -6.96 33.81 -23.71
C SER A 419 -7.13 35.32 -23.64
N ASN A 420 -6.08 36.04 -23.22
CA ASN A 420 -6.00 37.51 -23.16
C ASN A 420 -7.21 38.17 -22.47
N VAL A 421 -7.61 37.68 -21.30
CA VAL A 421 -8.72 38.25 -20.53
C VAL A 421 -8.24 39.44 -19.70
N SER A 422 -8.92 40.59 -19.83
CA SER A 422 -8.60 41.83 -19.10
C SER A 422 -9.86 42.50 -18.57
N PHE A 423 -9.92 42.76 -17.26
CA PHE A 423 -11.00 43.50 -16.60
C PHE A 423 -10.57 43.96 -15.20
N ALA A 424 -11.34 44.86 -14.58
CA ALA A 424 -11.14 45.30 -13.21
C ALA A 424 -12.45 45.26 -12.41
N VAL A 425 -12.34 44.91 -11.14
CA VAL A 425 -13.42 44.89 -10.15
C VAL A 425 -13.05 45.82 -9.01
N LYS A 426 -13.87 46.85 -8.79
CA LYS A 426 -13.67 47.81 -7.70
C LYS A 426 -14.14 47.20 -6.36
N PRO A 427 -13.60 47.66 -5.22
CA PRO A 427 -14.13 47.27 -3.90
C PRO A 427 -15.65 47.49 -3.81
N GLY A 428 -16.37 46.50 -3.28
CA GLY A 428 -17.83 46.51 -3.15
C GLY A 428 -18.62 46.35 -4.46
N GLN A 429 -17.97 46.20 -5.62
CA GLN A 429 -18.65 46.06 -6.90
C GLN A 429 -19.16 44.62 -7.12
N LEU A 430 -20.44 44.47 -7.47
CA LEU A 430 -21.00 43.20 -7.95
C LEU A 430 -20.73 43.05 -9.45
N VAL A 431 -20.13 41.92 -9.85
CA VAL A 431 -19.83 41.60 -11.24
C VAL A 431 -20.42 40.23 -11.60
N VAL A 432 -21.14 40.17 -12.72
CA VAL A 432 -21.74 38.93 -13.24
C VAL A 432 -21.03 38.54 -14.53
N ILE A 433 -20.48 37.32 -14.58
CA ILE A 433 -19.78 36.78 -15.74
C ILE A 433 -20.66 35.74 -16.43
N VAL A 434 -21.07 36.03 -17.66
CA VAL A 434 -21.93 35.16 -18.48
C VAL A 434 -21.17 34.57 -19.66
N GLY A 435 -21.57 33.38 -20.12
CA GLY A 435 -20.97 32.70 -21.26
C GLY A 435 -21.44 31.26 -21.40
N THR A 436 -21.19 30.63 -22.54
CA THR A 436 -21.57 29.23 -22.81
C THR A 436 -20.82 28.22 -21.92
N ASN A 437 -21.35 27.00 -21.77
CA ASN A 437 -20.63 25.94 -21.05
C ASN A 437 -19.27 25.67 -21.71
N GLY A 438 -18.21 25.56 -20.90
CA GLY A 438 -16.84 25.42 -21.40
C GLY A 438 -16.15 26.73 -21.81
N SER A 439 -16.77 27.90 -21.62
CA SER A 439 -16.16 29.21 -21.95
C SER A 439 -15.05 29.68 -20.99
N GLY A 440 -14.64 28.85 -20.02
CA GLY A 440 -13.57 29.18 -19.07
C GLY A 440 -14.00 29.90 -17.78
N LYS A 441 -15.30 30.13 -17.54
CA LYS A 441 -15.81 30.84 -16.34
C LYS A 441 -15.29 30.24 -15.01
N SER A 442 -15.45 28.92 -14.84
CA SER A 442 -14.97 28.24 -13.63
C SER A 442 -13.44 28.25 -13.54
N SER A 443 -12.74 28.21 -14.67
CA SER A 443 -11.28 28.34 -14.70
C SER A 443 -10.82 29.74 -14.25
N LEU A 444 -11.53 30.79 -14.65
CA LEU A 444 -11.27 32.15 -14.21
C LEU A 444 -11.45 32.28 -12.68
N LEU A 445 -12.56 31.77 -12.13
CA LEU A 445 -12.78 31.79 -10.68
C LEU A 445 -11.70 31.02 -9.92
N LYS A 446 -11.27 29.85 -10.41
CA LYS A 446 -10.17 29.09 -9.82
C LYS A 446 -8.85 29.87 -9.78
N ILE A 447 -8.56 30.70 -10.79
CA ILE A 447 -7.37 31.56 -10.80
C ILE A 447 -7.54 32.72 -9.81
N LEU A 448 -8.73 33.35 -9.75
CA LEU A 448 -9.02 34.42 -8.80
C LEU A 448 -8.93 33.95 -7.34
N ASN A 449 -9.29 32.70 -7.06
CA ASN A 449 -9.14 32.06 -5.74
C ASN A 449 -7.72 31.49 -5.50
N ARG A 450 -6.79 31.75 -6.43
CA ARG A 450 -5.40 31.29 -6.42
C ARG A 450 -5.28 29.78 -6.17
N LEU A 451 -6.14 29.01 -6.85
CA LEU A 451 -6.06 27.56 -6.96
C LEU A 451 -5.19 27.13 -8.15
N TYR A 452 -4.96 28.04 -9.12
CA TYR A 452 -4.00 27.89 -10.21
C TYR A 452 -3.26 29.20 -10.44
N THR A 453 -2.05 29.11 -10.98
CA THR A 453 -1.28 30.25 -11.46
C THR A 453 -1.54 30.45 -12.96
N PRO A 454 -1.73 31.68 -13.45
CA PRO A 454 -1.89 31.93 -14.88
C PRO A 454 -0.64 31.55 -15.68
N THR A 455 -0.84 31.10 -16.92
CA THR A 455 0.24 30.77 -17.85
C THR A 455 0.91 32.04 -18.40
N ALA A 456 0.13 33.10 -18.62
CA ALA A 456 0.61 34.45 -18.95
C ALA A 456 -0.37 35.52 -18.48
N GLY A 457 0.09 36.77 -18.42
CA GLY A 457 -0.66 37.88 -17.83
C GLY A 457 -0.50 37.95 -16.31
N SER A 458 -1.31 38.77 -15.65
CA SER A 458 -1.24 38.95 -14.19
C SER A 458 -2.61 39.24 -13.58
N VAL A 459 -2.76 38.86 -12.31
CA VAL A 459 -3.87 39.28 -11.45
C VAL A 459 -3.27 40.13 -10.34
N LEU A 460 -3.82 41.33 -10.14
CA LEU A 460 -3.43 42.26 -9.10
C LEU A 460 -4.54 42.33 -8.05
N VAL A 461 -4.15 42.37 -6.78
CA VAL A 461 -5.01 42.62 -5.62
C VAL A 461 -4.53 43.92 -4.98
N ASP A 462 -5.42 44.91 -4.91
CA ASP A 462 -5.13 46.27 -4.43
C ASP A 462 -3.89 46.90 -5.12
N GLY A 463 -3.74 46.64 -6.42
CA GLY A 463 -2.66 47.17 -7.26
C GLY A 463 -1.33 46.41 -7.17
N LEU A 464 -1.20 45.42 -6.28
CA LEU A 464 0.00 44.57 -6.18
C LEU A 464 -0.26 43.19 -6.79
N PRO A 465 0.78 42.51 -7.35
CA PRO A 465 0.64 41.15 -7.83
C PRO A 465 0.03 40.24 -6.77
N MET A 466 -1.02 39.51 -7.15
CA MET A 466 -1.66 38.55 -6.27
C MET A 466 -0.62 37.59 -5.69
N SER A 467 0.37 37.19 -6.49
CA SER A 467 1.49 36.31 -6.09
C SER A 467 2.33 36.80 -4.90
N ALA A 468 2.35 38.10 -4.61
CA ALA A 468 3.15 38.66 -3.53
C ALA A 468 2.55 38.41 -2.13
N TYR A 469 1.22 38.17 -2.06
CA TYR A 469 0.51 37.94 -0.81
C TYR A 469 0.56 36.49 -0.35
N LYS A 470 0.46 36.28 0.96
CA LYS A 470 0.25 34.96 1.58
C LYS A 470 -1.05 34.35 1.08
N LEU A 471 -0.99 33.07 0.69
CA LEU A 471 -2.13 32.31 0.19
C LEU A 471 -3.23 32.17 1.24
N SER A 472 -2.85 31.92 2.50
CA SER A 472 -3.79 31.83 3.63
C SER A 472 -4.64 33.08 3.75
N ASP A 473 -4.00 34.24 3.68
CA ASP A 473 -4.61 35.54 3.94
C ASP A 473 -5.59 35.93 2.83
N LEU A 474 -5.22 35.68 1.56
CA LEU A 474 -6.14 35.89 0.42
C LEU A 474 -7.36 34.98 0.48
N ARG A 475 -7.17 33.71 0.88
CA ARG A 475 -8.25 32.73 1.01
C ARG A 475 -9.13 32.99 2.23
N GLU A 476 -8.58 33.52 3.32
CA GLU A 476 -9.35 33.94 4.49
C GLU A 476 -10.22 35.18 4.18
N ALA A 477 -9.74 36.06 3.30
CA ALA A 477 -10.47 37.25 2.88
C ALA A 477 -11.45 37.03 1.72
N SER A 478 -11.58 35.81 1.20
CA SER A 478 -12.48 35.47 0.09
C SER A 478 -13.34 34.25 0.42
N ALA A 479 -14.51 34.16 -0.20
CA ALA A 479 -15.39 33.00 -0.07
C ALA A 479 -15.73 32.48 -1.47
N ASP A 480 -15.60 31.18 -1.68
CA ASP A 480 -15.94 30.51 -2.94
C ASP A 480 -17.16 29.62 -2.73
N LEU A 481 -18.17 29.79 -3.58
CA LEU A 481 -19.35 28.93 -3.63
C LEU A 481 -19.42 28.30 -5.03
N SER A 482 -18.92 27.08 -5.14
CA SER A 482 -18.94 26.31 -6.38
C SER A 482 -20.29 25.64 -6.63
N GLN A 483 -20.60 25.39 -7.90
CA GLN A 483 -21.83 24.71 -8.33
C GLN A 483 -21.89 23.26 -7.81
N ASP A 484 -20.76 22.56 -7.80
CA ASP A 484 -20.61 21.22 -7.25
C ASP A 484 -20.07 21.34 -5.81
N HIS A 485 -20.95 21.60 -4.84
CA HIS A 485 -20.55 21.58 -3.44
C HIS A 485 -20.63 20.16 -2.90
N SER A 486 -19.48 19.58 -2.56
CA SER A 486 -19.42 18.30 -1.86
C SER A 486 -19.58 18.55 -0.38
N VAL A 487 -20.61 17.95 0.22
CA VAL A 487 -20.83 18.00 1.66
C VAL A 487 -19.74 17.20 2.35
N TYR A 488 -19.14 17.75 3.42
CA TYR A 488 -18.08 17.06 4.14
C TYR A 488 -18.66 15.95 5.02
N PRO A 489 -17.93 14.84 5.22
CA PRO A 489 -18.33 13.69 6.04
C PRO A 489 -18.26 14.00 7.55
N LEU A 490 -18.92 15.08 7.97
CA LEU A 490 -18.87 15.73 9.28
C LEU A 490 -20.27 16.18 9.69
N THR A 491 -20.44 16.65 10.93
CA THR A 491 -21.74 17.20 11.38
C THR A 491 -22.18 18.42 10.59
N ILE A 492 -23.49 18.71 10.55
CA ILE A 492 -24.01 19.97 9.97
C ILE A 492 -23.33 21.18 10.64
N ARG A 493 -23.16 21.13 11.97
CA ARG A 493 -22.43 22.15 12.74
C ARG A 493 -21.02 22.37 12.19
N GLU A 494 -20.26 21.31 12.00
CA GLU A 494 -18.89 21.38 11.48
C GLU A 494 -18.87 21.87 10.03
N ASN A 495 -19.77 21.38 9.17
CA ASN A 495 -19.87 21.84 7.78
C ASN A 495 -20.10 23.36 7.69
N ILE A 496 -21.02 23.90 8.49
CA ILE A 496 -21.28 25.35 8.54
C ILE A 496 -20.09 26.09 9.14
N GLY A 497 -19.56 25.60 10.26
CA GLY A 497 -18.46 26.25 10.97
C GLY A 497 -17.11 26.18 10.25
N LEU A 498 -16.90 25.25 9.31
CA LEU A 498 -15.69 25.19 8.48
C LEU A 498 -15.47 26.45 7.63
N GLY A 499 -16.51 27.26 7.41
CA GLY A 499 -16.38 28.59 6.80
C GLY A 499 -15.54 29.56 7.66
N ARG A 500 -15.50 29.36 8.98
CA ARG A 500 -14.61 30.09 9.91
C ARG A 500 -14.17 29.17 11.06
N PRO A 501 -13.13 28.34 10.83
CA PRO A 501 -12.78 27.26 11.75
C PRO A 501 -12.52 27.67 13.21
N GLY A 502 -12.02 28.90 13.43
CA GLY A 502 -11.80 29.45 14.75
C GLY A 502 -13.05 29.66 15.59
N GLU A 503 -14.24 29.72 14.97
CA GLU A 503 -15.52 29.98 15.63
C GLU A 503 -16.45 28.75 15.64
N ILE A 504 -16.01 27.58 15.16
CA ILE A 504 -16.79 26.32 15.20
C ILE A 504 -17.31 25.99 16.61
N GLY A 505 -16.52 26.35 17.63
CA GLY A 505 -16.84 26.16 19.05
C GLY A 505 -18.03 27.00 19.54
N ASP A 506 -18.31 28.13 18.90
CA ASP A 506 -19.43 29.02 19.22
C ASP A 506 -20.69 28.59 18.45
N PHE A 507 -21.62 27.99 19.18
CA PHE A 507 -22.85 27.49 18.58
C PHE A 507 -23.77 28.62 18.09
N GLU A 508 -23.77 29.78 18.74
CA GLU A 508 -24.66 30.88 18.34
C GLU A 508 -24.20 31.52 17.03
N GLU A 509 -22.88 31.64 16.81
CA GLU A 509 -22.35 32.06 15.51
C GLU A 509 -22.71 31.07 14.40
N VAL A 510 -22.55 29.76 14.64
CA VAL A 510 -22.95 28.73 13.66
C VAL A 510 -24.45 28.78 13.37
N ARG A 511 -25.29 28.98 14.38
CA ARG A 511 -26.74 29.11 14.23
C ARG A 511 -27.12 30.37 13.46
N CYS A 512 -26.49 31.50 13.77
CA CYS A 512 -26.67 32.77 13.08
C CYS A 512 -26.27 32.63 11.59
N ALA A 513 -25.14 31.98 11.30
CA ALA A 513 -24.71 31.67 9.94
C ALA A 513 -25.74 30.79 9.21
N ALA A 514 -26.26 29.76 9.87
CA ALA A 514 -27.32 28.91 9.32
C ALA A 514 -28.60 29.70 9.02
N GLN A 515 -28.96 30.66 9.88
CA GLN A 515 -30.12 31.53 9.67
C GLN A 515 -29.92 32.47 8.49
N ARG A 516 -28.75 33.13 8.40
CA ARG A 516 -28.41 34.04 7.29
C ARG A 516 -28.30 33.31 5.95
N GLY A 517 -27.84 32.06 5.97
CA GLY A 517 -27.81 31.17 4.81
C GLY A 517 -29.13 30.50 4.46
N GLY A 518 -30.19 30.71 5.25
CA GLY A 518 -31.52 30.12 5.01
C GLY A 518 -31.64 28.63 5.35
N ALA A 519 -30.62 28.04 5.98
CA ALA A 519 -30.58 26.61 6.32
C ALA A 519 -31.27 26.27 7.64
N LEU A 520 -31.48 27.24 8.54
CA LEU A 520 -31.97 27.00 9.90
C LEU A 520 -33.26 26.15 9.94
N GLY A 521 -34.28 26.54 9.16
CA GLY A 521 -35.56 25.83 9.15
C GLY A 521 -35.51 24.41 8.55
N PHE A 522 -34.48 24.10 7.76
CA PHE A 522 -34.21 22.75 7.27
C PHE A 522 -33.41 21.94 8.30
N VAL A 523 -32.40 22.55 8.93
CA VAL A 523 -31.56 21.89 9.95
C VAL A 523 -32.39 21.46 11.17
N GLU A 524 -33.37 22.26 11.57
CA GLU A 524 -34.28 21.96 12.69
C GLU A 524 -35.22 20.76 12.41
N GLN A 525 -35.32 20.28 11.17
CA GLN A 525 -36.14 19.10 10.82
C GLN A 525 -35.42 17.77 11.08
N PHE A 526 -34.09 17.77 11.22
CA PHE A 526 -33.35 16.55 11.53
C PHE A 526 -33.49 16.16 13.01
N GLU A 527 -33.54 14.86 13.29
CA GLU A 527 -33.62 14.33 14.66
C GLU A 527 -32.47 14.81 15.55
N ASP A 528 -31.25 14.86 15.01
CA ASP A 528 -30.05 15.32 15.71
C ASP A 528 -29.74 16.80 15.43
N GLY A 529 -30.59 17.51 14.69
CA GLY A 529 -30.41 18.91 14.29
C GLY A 529 -29.02 19.19 13.74
N PHE A 530 -28.32 20.17 14.30
CA PHE A 530 -26.93 20.52 13.97
C PHE A 530 -25.90 19.41 14.24
N GLY A 531 -26.23 18.43 15.09
CA GLY A 531 -25.39 17.26 15.38
C GLY A 531 -25.47 16.15 14.33
N THR A 532 -26.34 16.30 13.32
CA THR A 532 -26.49 15.31 12.24
C THR A 532 -25.21 15.22 11.41
N THR A 533 -24.58 14.04 11.36
CA THR A 533 -23.39 13.78 10.52
C THR A 533 -23.78 13.59 9.07
N LEU A 534 -23.38 14.53 8.21
CA LEU A 534 -23.49 14.44 6.77
C LEU A 534 -22.47 13.44 6.22
N GLN A 535 -22.84 12.64 5.21
CA GLN A 535 -21.99 11.61 4.59
C GLN A 535 -21.14 10.80 5.59
N PRO A 536 -21.74 10.16 6.60
CA PRO A 536 -20.98 9.49 7.65
C PRO A 536 -20.06 8.40 7.06
N VAL A 537 -18.80 8.39 7.51
CA VAL A 537 -17.83 7.37 7.11
C VAL A 537 -18.12 6.08 7.88
N TYR A 538 -18.60 5.06 7.18
CA TYR A 538 -18.82 3.76 7.77
C TYR A 538 -17.51 2.97 7.79
N THR A 539 -16.98 2.73 8.99
CA THR A 539 -15.82 1.84 9.20
C THR A 539 -16.24 0.42 9.60
N ALA A 540 -17.54 0.13 9.57
CA ALA A 540 -18.07 -1.17 9.93
C ALA A 540 -17.76 -2.18 8.83
N MET A 541 -16.92 -3.16 9.13
CA MET A 541 -16.69 -4.32 8.27
C MET A 541 -17.48 -5.50 8.85
N SER A 542 -18.43 -6.04 8.09
CA SER A 542 -19.05 -7.31 8.42
C SER A 542 -18.19 -8.45 7.86
N GLY A 543 -17.55 -9.23 8.73
CA GLY A 543 -16.76 -10.41 8.37
C GLY A 543 -17.16 -11.63 9.19
N GLY A 544 -17.23 -12.80 8.55
CA GLY A 544 -17.53 -14.10 9.16
C GLY A 544 -18.49 -14.95 8.31
N THR A 545 -18.26 -16.27 8.29
CA THR A 545 -19.24 -17.25 7.80
C THR A 545 -20.29 -17.43 8.89
N VAL A 546 -21.42 -16.72 8.82
CA VAL A 546 -22.44 -16.76 9.89
C VAL A 546 -23.84 -16.84 9.29
N ASP A 547 -24.67 -17.70 9.89
CA ASP A 547 -26.06 -18.03 9.54
C ASP A 547 -26.94 -16.87 9.05
N LYS A 548 -27.93 -17.22 8.21
CA LYS A 548 -28.86 -16.30 7.53
C LYS A 548 -29.51 -15.25 8.45
N GLU A 549 -29.75 -15.57 9.72
CA GLU A 549 -30.37 -14.65 10.68
C GLU A 549 -29.43 -13.50 11.11
N ASN A 550 -28.15 -13.79 11.35
CA ASN A 550 -27.16 -12.77 11.73
C ASN A 550 -26.75 -11.90 10.54
N GLN A 551 -26.88 -12.43 9.32
CA GLN A 551 -26.70 -11.68 8.08
C GLN A 551 -27.81 -10.62 7.90
N ALA A 552 -29.06 -10.98 8.19
CA ALA A 552 -30.19 -10.05 8.16
C ALA A 552 -30.07 -8.96 9.24
N LEU A 553 -29.59 -9.30 10.43
CA LEU A 553 -29.36 -8.34 11.52
C LEU A 553 -28.22 -7.36 11.18
N SER A 554 -27.09 -7.87 10.69
CA SER A 554 -25.94 -7.07 10.27
C SER A 554 -26.31 -6.13 9.12
N ARG A 555 -27.09 -6.62 8.16
CA ARG A 555 -27.59 -5.82 7.05
C ARG A 555 -28.61 -4.78 7.49
N LYS A 556 -29.48 -5.09 8.46
CA LYS A 556 -30.43 -4.13 9.05
C LYS A 556 -29.73 -3.05 9.88
N LEU A 557 -28.60 -3.38 10.51
CA LEU A 557 -27.70 -2.42 11.17
C LEU A 557 -26.98 -1.52 10.16
N LEU A 558 -26.42 -2.10 9.10
CA LEU A 558 -25.79 -1.36 8.00
C LEU A 558 -26.81 -0.44 7.29
N ASP A 559 -28.01 -0.94 6.95
CA ASP A 559 -29.09 -0.12 6.37
C ASP A 559 -29.53 1.01 7.31
N LYS A 560 -29.58 0.78 8.63
CA LYS A 560 -29.91 1.83 9.61
C LYS A 560 -28.81 2.88 9.74
N LEU A 561 -27.56 2.48 9.56
CA LEU A 561 -26.42 3.37 9.51
C LEU A 561 -26.47 4.18 8.20
N GLU A 562 -26.65 3.52 7.04
CA GLU A 562 -26.71 4.10 5.69
C GLU A 562 -27.88 5.07 5.44
N LYS A 563 -29.07 4.81 6.02
CA LYS A 563 -30.31 5.52 5.64
C LYS A 563 -30.53 6.92 6.22
N ARG A 564 -29.59 7.55 6.92
CA ARG A 564 -29.89 8.86 7.53
C ARG A 564 -29.88 10.05 6.58
N ILE A 565 -29.36 9.98 5.35
CA ILE A 565 -29.23 11.20 4.51
C ILE A 565 -29.41 10.90 3.03
N GLU A 566 -30.64 11.00 2.55
CA GLU A 566 -30.93 11.38 1.16
C GLU A 566 -31.32 12.85 1.13
N ILE A 567 -30.34 13.75 1.00
CA ILE A 567 -30.62 15.15 0.62
C ILE A 567 -30.80 15.14 -0.89
N SER A 568 -32.03 14.85 -1.32
CA SER A 568 -32.49 15.14 -2.68
C SER A 568 -33.03 16.58 -2.69
N GLY A 569 -32.44 17.44 -3.51
CA GLY A 569 -32.76 18.86 -3.67
C GLY A 569 -34.12 19.12 -4.30
N ALA A 570 -35.20 18.69 -3.65
CA ALA A 570 -36.57 18.87 -4.11
C ALA A 570 -37.43 19.66 -3.11
N HIS A 571 -36.90 20.73 -2.52
CA HIS A 571 -37.72 21.72 -1.79
C HIS A 571 -37.18 23.14 -2.03
N SER A 572 -37.30 23.59 -3.27
CA SER A 572 -37.37 25.02 -3.59
C SER A 572 -38.63 25.25 -4.42
N SER A 573 -39.71 25.60 -3.73
CA SER A 573 -40.94 26.16 -4.31
C SER A 573 -41.40 27.30 -3.42
#